data_AF-A0A841LW54-F1
#
_entry.id   AF-A0A841LW54-F1
#
_cell.length_a   1.000
_cell.length_b   1.000
_cell.length_c   1.000
_cell.angle_alpha   90.00
_cell.angle_beta   90.00
_cell.angle_gamma   90.00
#
_symmetry.space_group_name_H-M   'P 1'
#
loop_
_entity.id
_entity.type
_entity.pdbx_description
1 polymer ?
#
loop_
_entity_poly.entity_id
_entity_poly.type
_entity_poly.pdbx_seq_one_letter_code
_entity_poly.pdbx_strand_id
1 'polypeptide(L)'
;MAVASVFSIICNVSVPYGITTPDQPNISSTRWRTVADYSRLHYFFESALTPNIFWVDMKGLDFSKESGKVQKLDLGVNQSNIFPVRSLLISKSPNRSSFLVLNKI
;
A
#
# COMPACT_ATOMS: atom_id res chain seq x y z
N MET A 1 -18.33 0.44 10.00
CA MET A 1 -17.79 0.73 11.34
C MET A 1 -16.40 0.13 11.56
N ALA A 2 -16.17 -1.18 11.37
CA ALA A 2 -14.86 -1.80 11.66
C ALA A 2 -13.63 -1.16 10.97
N VAL A 3 -13.66 -0.96 9.64
CA VAL A 3 -12.49 -0.45 8.89
C VAL A 3 -12.09 0.97 9.33
N ALA A 4 -13.06 1.86 9.55
CA ALA A 4 -12.78 3.23 10.00
C ALA A 4 -12.16 3.26 11.40
N SER A 5 -12.62 2.40 12.32
CA SER A 5 -12.05 2.28 13.66
C SER A 5 -10.61 1.77 13.61
N VAL A 6 -10.31 0.78 12.75
CA VAL A 6 -8.94 0.29 12.55
C VAL A 6 -8.05 1.40 11.99
N PHE A 7 -8.54 2.18 11.01
CA PHE A 7 -7.81 3.34 10.50
C PHE A 7 -7.54 4.39 11.58
N SER A 8 -8.50 4.67 12.46
CA SER A 8 -8.28 5.59 13.58
C SER A 8 -7.15 5.14 14.50
N ILE A 9 -7.11 3.85 14.85
CA ILE A 9 -6.06 3.29 15.71
C ILE A 9 -4.69 3.34 15.02
N ILE A 10 -4.60 2.88 13.76
CA ILE A 10 -3.32 2.85 13.05
C ILE A 10 -2.79 4.26 12.74
N CYS A 11 -3.67 5.25 12.53
CA CYS A 11 -3.28 6.66 12.46
C CYS A 11 -2.75 7.19 13.80
N ASN A 12 -3.34 6.78 14.92
CA ASN A 12 -2.88 7.20 16.26
C ASN A 12 -1.48 6.69 16.61
N VAL A 13 -1.16 5.44 16.24
CA VAL A 13 0.16 4.85 16.51
C VAL A 13 1.20 5.16 15.41
N SER A 14 0.82 5.92 14.38
CA SER A 14 1.75 6.34 13.33
C SER A 14 2.69 7.44 13.81
N VAL A 15 3.93 7.42 13.35
CA VAL A 15 4.90 8.49 13.59
C VAL A 15 4.64 9.61 12.58
N PRO A 16 4.44 10.86 13.02
CA PRO A 16 4.27 12.00 12.13
C PRO A 16 5.39 12.13 11.09
N TYR A 17 5.04 12.67 9.92
CA TYR A 17 6.01 12.89 8.88
C TYR A 17 6.90 14.11 9.19
N GLY A 18 8.22 13.95 9.03
CA GLY A 18 9.17 15.05 9.13
C GLY A 18 9.70 15.34 10.54
N ILE A 19 9.30 14.57 11.56
CA ILE A 19 9.92 14.64 12.89
C ILE A 19 11.05 13.62 13.00
N THR A 20 12.13 14.00 13.68
CA THR A 20 13.25 13.10 14.01
C THR A 20 13.56 13.18 15.49
N THR A 21 14.00 12.07 16.04
CA THR A 21 14.48 11.93 17.42
C THR A 21 15.91 11.44 17.33
N PRO A 22 16.92 12.32 17.33
CA PRO A 22 18.32 11.96 17.03
C PRO A 22 18.86 10.79 17.86
N ASP A 23 18.49 10.73 19.14
CA ASP A 23 18.93 9.67 20.07
C ASP A 23 18.12 8.37 19.95
N GLN A 24 17.10 8.33 19.08
CA GLN A 24 16.22 7.18 18.87
C GLN A 24 16.20 6.80 17.38
N PRO A 25 17.28 6.18 16.85
CA PRO A 25 17.44 5.90 15.42
C PRO A 25 16.41 4.90 14.87
N ASN A 26 15.78 4.12 15.75
CA ASN A 26 14.75 3.16 15.38
C ASN A 26 13.37 3.81 15.15
N ILE A 27 13.21 5.10 15.46
CA ILE A 27 11.98 5.85 15.18
C ILE A 27 12.11 6.51 13.81
N SER A 28 11.21 6.14 12.90
CA SER A 28 11.14 6.68 11.54
C SER A 28 9.72 7.11 11.23
N SER A 29 9.57 8.19 10.45
CA SER A 29 8.25 8.67 10.00
C SER A 29 7.48 7.58 9.26
N THR A 30 6.19 7.45 9.58
CA THR A 30 5.29 6.59 8.82
C THR A 30 5.13 7.11 7.40
N ARG A 31 5.29 6.24 6.41
CA ARG A 31 5.18 6.58 4.97
C ARG A 31 3.81 6.23 4.38
N TRP A 32 3.25 5.11 4.79
CA TRP A 32 1.93 4.63 4.37
C TRP A 32 1.37 3.66 5.41
N ARG A 33 0.07 3.36 5.29
CA ARG A 33 -0.67 2.41 6.11
C ARG A 33 -1.47 1.46 5.23
N THR A 34 -1.70 0.24 5.73
CA THR A 34 -2.57 -0.74 5.09
C THR A 34 -3.55 -1.33 6.10
N VAL A 35 -4.74 -1.68 5.61
CA VAL A 35 -5.76 -2.40 6.38
C VAL A 35 -6.31 -3.52 5.50
N ALA A 36 -6.32 -4.75 6.01
CA ALA A 36 -6.88 -5.90 5.30
C ALA A 36 -8.24 -6.27 5.92
N ASP A 37 -9.32 -6.16 5.13
CA ASP A 37 -10.64 -6.67 5.51
C ASP A 37 -10.81 -8.08 4.94
N TYR A 38 -10.55 -9.09 5.76
CA TYR A 38 -10.66 -10.51 5.36
C TYR A 38 -12.11 -10.93 5.06
N SER A 39 -13.11 -10.30 5.65
CA SER A 39 -14.52 -10.67 5.45
C SER A 39 -15.01 -10.29 4.05
N ARG A 40 -14.51 -9.16 3.53
CA ARG A 40 -14.86 -8.65 2.20
C ARG A 40 -13.78 -8.89 1.16
N LEU A 41 -12.58 -9.26 1.60
CA LEU A 41 -11.37 -9.39 0.80
C LEU A 41 -10.99 -8.06 0.12
N HIS A 42 -11.04 -6.97 0.88
CA HIS A 42 -10.53 -5.67 0.45
C HIS A 42 -9.17 -5.40 1.09
N TYR A 43 -8.21 -4.94 0.29
CA TYR A 43 -6.89 -4.53 0.76
C TYR A 43 -6.74 -3.01 0.60
N PHE A 44 -6.81 -2.28 1.72
CA PHE A 44 -6.73 -0.83 1.75
C PHE A 44 -5.29 -0.34 1.80
N PHE A 45 -5.04 0.78 1.14
CA PHE A 45 -3.79 1.52 1.16
C PHE A 45 -4.06 3.00 1.41
N GLU A 46 -3.26 3.61 2.28
CA GLU A 46 -3.31 5.04 2.56
C GLU A 46 -1.88 5.61 2.56
N SER A 47 -1.64 6.69 1.82
CA SER A 47 -0.39 7.44 1.89
C SER A 47 -0.38 8.39 3.09
N ALA A 48 0.74 8.49 3.80
CA ALA A 48 0.95 9.51 4.82
C ALA A 48 1.47 10.84 4.24
N LEU A 49 1.84 10.85 2.95
CA LEU A 49 2.45 11.98 2.24
C LEU A 49 1.47 12.67 1.28
N THR A 50 0.51 11.92 0.76
CA THR A 50 -0.50 12.37 -0.20
C THR A 50 -1.88 12.04 0.36
N PRO A 51 -2.89 12.92 0.30
CA PRO A 51 -4.23 12.64 0.81
C PRO A 51 -4.98 11.69 -0.14
N ASN A 52 -4.53 10.45 -0.23
CA ASN A 52 -5.10 9.40 -1.06
C ASN A 52 -5.26 8.11 -0.25
N ILE A 53 -6.51 7.64 -0.17
CA ILE A 53 -6.91 6.35 0.37
C ILE A 53 -7.74 5.60 -0.66
N PHE A 54 -7.37 4.35 -0.92
CA PHE A 54 -8.09 3.47 -1.82
C PHE A 54 -7.97 2.03 -1.35
N TRP A 55 -8.73 1.12 -1.96
CA TRP A 55 -8.53 -0.31 -1.79
C TRP A 55 -8.52 -1.07 -3.11
N VAL A 56 -7.94 -2.26 -3.06
CA VAL A 56 -8.04 -3.28 -4.10
C VAL A 56 -9.05 -4.33 -3.65
N ASP A 57 -9.99 -4.65 -4.52
CA ASP A 57 -10.94 -5.73 -4.32
C ASP A 57 -10.33 -7.05 -4.82
N MET A 58 -9.94 -7.91 -3.87
CA MET A 58 -9.24 -9.15 -4.18
C MET A 58 -10.16 -10.19 -4.80
N LYS A 59 -11.49 -10.08 -4.68
CA LYS A 59 -12.45 -10.98 -5.34
C LYS A 59 -12.49 -10.77 -6.84
N GLY A 60 -12.14 -9.58 -7.30
CA GLY A 60 -12.08 -9.23 -8.72
C GLY A 60 -10.79 -9.63 -9.42
N LEU A 61 -9.86 -10.30 -8.72
CA LEU A 61 -8.55 -10.66 -9.25
C LEU A 61 -8.51 -12.14 -9.63
N ASP A 62 -7.88 -12.43 -10.77
CA ASP A 62 -7.60 -13.78 -11.22
C ASP A 62 -6.22 -14.25 -10.72
N PHE A 63 -6.24 -15.22 -9.82
CA PHE A 63 -5.06 -15.88 -9.26
C PHE A 63 -4.82 -17.28 -9.82
N SER A 64 -5.56 -17.69 -10.87
CA SER A 64 -5.36 -18.98 -11.53
C SER A 64 -3.98 -19.07 -12.18
N LYS A 65 -3.48 -20.29 -12.33
CA LYS A 65 -2.19 -20.53 -13.00
C LYS A 65 -2.30 -20.33 -14.51
N GLU A 66 -3.50 -20.55 -15.06
CA GLU A 66 -3.78 -20.62 -16.48
C GLU A 66 -3.98 -19.22 -17.10
N SER A 67 -4.77 -18.36 -16.45
CA SER A 67 -5.14 -17.04 -16.97
C SER A 67 -4.72 -15.87 -16.07
N GLY A 68 -4.27 -16.14 -14.85
CA GLY A 68 -3.79 -15.13 -13.92
C GLY A 68 -2.60 -14.35 -14.50
N LYS A 69 -2.72 -13.03 -14.50
CA LYS A 69 -1.66 -12.13 -14.97
C LYS A 69 -1.03 -11.41 -13.79
N VAL A 70 0.28 -11.22 -13.85
CA VAL A 70 0.96 -10.29 -12.95
C VAL A 70 0.47 -8.87 -13.26
N GLN A 71 0.05 -8.17 -12.21
CA GLN A 71 -0.44 -6.81 -12.30
C GLN A 71 0.36 -5.93 -11.33
N LYS A 72 0.49 -4.65 -11.67
CA LYS A 72 1.19 -3.67 -10.83
C LYS A 72 0.36 -2.41 -10.71
N LEU A 73 0.14 -1.98 -9.48
CA LEU A 73 -0.34 -0.63 -9.22
C LEU A 73 0.86 0.31 -9.06
N ASP A 74 0.98 1.27 -9.97
CA ASP A 74 2.10 2.21 -9.98
C ASP A 74 1.78 3.43 -9.14
N LEU A 75 2.21 3.44 -7.88
CA LEU A 75 1.89 4.51 -6.94
C LEU A 75 2.60 5.83 -7.25
N GLY A 76 3.66 5.80 -8.07
CA GLY A 76 4.52 6.97 -8.31
C GLY A 76 5.47 7.24 -7.14
N VAL A 77 6.34 8.24 -7.32
CA VAL A 77 7.29 8.68 -6.29
C VAL A 77 6.51 9.20 -5.09
N ASN A 78 6.82 8.71 -3.88
CA ASN A 78 6.11 9.09 -2.66
C ASN A 78 4.58 8.93 -2.76
N GLN A 79 4.11 7.97 -3.56
CA GLN A 79 2.69 7.69 -3.73
C GLN A 79 1.89 8.90 -4.24
N SER A 80 2.47 9.65 -5.19
CA SER A 80 1.86 10.86 -5.75
C SER A 80 0.70 10.57 -6.72
N ASN A 81 0.59 9.35 -7.25
CA ASN A 81 -0.51 9.02 -8.16
C ASN A 81 -1.81 8.83 -7.37
N ILE A 82 -2.87 9.53 -7.80
CA ILE A 82 -4.20 9.45 -7.18
C ILE A 82 -5.02 8.34 -7.84
N PHE A 83 -5.71 7.55 -7.01
CA PHE A 83 -6.56 6.46 -7.46
C PHE A 83 -8.00 6.69 -7.01
N PRO A 84 -8.99 6.19 -7.77
CA PRO A 84 -10.34 6.10 -7.26
C PRO A 84 -10.39 5.20 -6.02
N VAL A 85 -11.35 5.48 -5.17
CA VAL A 85 -11.60 4.80 -3.89
C VAL A 85 -11.57 3.26 -4.02
N ARG A 86 -12.16 2.72 -5.10
CA ARG A 86 -11.88 1.34 -5.57
C ARG A 86 -10.89 1.39 -6.72
N SER A 87 -9.66 0.92 -6.49
CA SER A 87 -8.61 0.93 -7.50
C SER A 87 -8.68 -0.33 -8.38
N LEU A 88 -8.51 -0.13 -9.69
CA LEU A 88 -8.37 -1.20 -10.67
C LEU A 88 -6.88 -1.43 -10.89
N LEU A 89 -6.44 -2.69 -10.77
CA LEU A 89 -5.07 -3.05 -11.11
C LEU A 89 -4.88 -2.98 -12.63
N ILE A 90 -3.73 -2.44 -13.04
CA ILE A 90 -3.33 -2.41 -14.44
C ILE A 90 -2.32 -3.55 -14.65
N SER A 91 -2.53 -4.36 -15.69
CA SER A 91 -1.58 -5.37 -16.10
C SER A 91 -0.28 -4.71 -16.58
N LYS A 92 0.83 -4.96 -15.89
CA LYS A 92 2.19 -4.66 -16.37
C LYS A 92 2.96 -5.97 -16.39
N SER A 93 3.70 -6.22 -17.48
CA SER A 93 4.67 -7.32 -17.52
C SER A 93 5.67 -7.16 -16.36
N PRO A 94 5.98 -8.22 -15.59
CA PRO A 94 6.95 -8.14 -14.52
C PRO A 94 8.32 -7.80 -15.11
N ASN A 95 8.83 -6.60 -14.81
CA ASN A 95 10.20 -6.23 -15.17
C ASN A 95 11.15 -7.02 -14.27
N ARG A 96 11.86 -8.02 -14.83
CA ARG A 96 12.82 -8.86 -14.10
C ARG A 96 13.96 -8.06 -13.47
N SER A 97 14.23 -6.84 -13.94
CA SER A 97 15.35 -6.02 -13.44
C SER A 97 15.11 -5.39 -12.07
N SER A 98 13.87 -5.28 -11.57
CA SER A 98 13.60 -4.71 -10.24
C SER A 98 13.68 -5.74 -9.09
N PHE A 99 13.63 -7.04 -9.38
CA PHE A 99 13.77 -8.09 -8.35
C PHE A 99 15.22 -8.31 -7.91
N LEU A 100 16.20 -7.98 -8.76
CA LEU A 100 17.62 -8.19 -8.48
C LEU A 100 18.25 -7.13 -7.56
N VAL A 101 17.54 -6.04 -7.24
CA VAL A 101 18.07 -4.98 -6.36
C VAL A 101 17.88 -5.32 -4.87
N LEU A 102 17.01 -6.27 -4.53
CA LEU A 102 16.76 -6.67 -3.13
C LEU A 102 17.71 -7.75 -2.59
N ASN A 103 18.62 -8.30 -3.41
CA ASN A 103 19.60 -9.34 -3.00
C ASN A 103 21.05 -8.84 -2.99
N LYS A 104 21.26 -7.54 -2.78
CA LYS A 104 22.58 -6.99 -2.41
C LYS A 104 22.47 -6.20 -1.11
N ILE A 105 22.23 -6.92 -0.03
CA ILE A 105 22.67 -6.59 1.32
C ILE A 105 23.14 -7.90 1.94
#